data_AF-A0A2D6MF68-F1
#
_entry.id   AF-A0A2D6MF68-F1
#
_cell.length_a   1.000
_cell.length_b   1.000
_cell.length_c   1.000
_cell.angle_alpha   90.00
_cell.angle_beta   90.00
_cell.angle_gamma   90.00
#
_symmetry.space_group_name_H-M   'P 1'
#
loop_
_entity.id
_entity.type
_entity.pdbx_description
1 polymer ?
#
loop_
_entity_poly.entity_id
_entity_poly.type
_entity_poly.pdbx_seq_one_letter_code
_entity_poly.pdbx_strand_id
1 'polypeptide(L)'
;MKDNIIPFPISSDRQKELAETYESTQSNSSIDPLHINKVAFVEELLQMTTVPLLNQYASHGIDIKDKRFQVDFRYAIDCMKSAIYRQLGLQHPIQDVMDYIDIED
;
A
#
# COMPACT_ATOMS: atom_id res chain seq x y z
N MET A 1 -6.47 -30.04 -45.18
CA MET A 1 -5.45 -29.55 -44.23
C MET A 1 -5.62 -30.36 -42.95
N LYS A 2 -4.55 -30.96 -42.41
CA LYS A 2 -4.62 -31.69 -41.14
C LYS A 2 -4.45 -30.66 -40.03
N ASP A 3 -5.45 -30.53 -39.16
CA ASP A 3 -5.40 -29.63 -38.01
C ASP A 3 -4.36 -30.15 -37.01
N ASN A 4 -3.28 -29.38 -36.85
CA ASN A 4 -2.22 -29.62 -35.87
C ASN A 4 -2.64 -29.09 -34.48
N ILE A 5 -3.80 -29.52 -34.00
CA ILE A 5 -4.27 -29.18 -32.66
C ILE A 5 -3.88 -30.34 -31.74
N ILE A 6 -2.96 -30.07 -30.82
CA ILE A 6 -2.59 -31.00 -29.76
C ILE A 6 -3.68 -30.89 -28.70
N PRO A 7 -4.48 -31.94 -28.45
CA PRO A 7 -5.49 -31.89 -27.39
C PRO A 7 -4.78 -31.74 -26.05
N PHE A 8 -5.25 -30.77 -25.26
CA PHE A 8 -4.72 -30.53 -23.93
C PHE A 8 -4.97 -31.77 -23.06
N PRO A 9 -4.00 -32.25 -22.26
CA PRO A 9 -4.22 -33.43 -21.43
C PRO A 9 -5.22 -33.09 -20.33
N ILE A 10 -6.46 -33.57 -20.51
CA ILE A 10 -7.53 -33.47 -19.52
C ILE A 10 -7.28 -34.53 -18.45
N SER A 11 -6.34 -34.30 -17.54
CA SER A 11 -6.22 -35.07 -16.31
C SER A 11 -6.70 -34.22 -15.15
N SER A 12 -7.92 -34.50 -14.68
CA SER A 12 -8.53 -33.93 -13.46
C SER A 12 -7.55 -33.92 -12.29
N ASP A 13 -6.76 -34.98 -12.16
CA ASP A 13 -5.99 -35.22 -10.94
C ASP A 13 -4.76 -34.32 -10.85
N ARG A 14 -4.11 -34.03 -11.98
CA ARG A 14 -3.01 -33.06 -12.04
C ARG A 14 -3.49 -31.63 -11.76
N GLN A 15 -4.72 -31.29 -12.18
CA GLN A 15 -5.32 -29.99 -11.86
C GLN A 15 -5.68 -29.88 -10.37
N LYS A 16 -6.16 -30.97 -9.76
CA LYS A 16 -6.41 -31.05 -8.33
C LYS A 16 -5.12 -30.94 -7.52
N GLU A 17 -4.07 -31.70 -7.87
CA GLU A 17 -2.77 -31.60 -7.22
C GLU A 17 -2.18 -30.19 -7.33
N LEU A 18 -2.29 -29.55 -8.50
CA LEU A 18 -1.87 -28.16 -8.67
C LEU A 18 -2.69 -27.22 -7.79
N ALA A 19 -4.02 -27.36 -7.75
CA ALA A 19 -4.88 -26.56 -6.88
C ALA A 19 -4.52 -26.74 -5.39
N GLU A 20 -4.35 -27.97 -4.93
CA GLU A 20 -3.94 -28.31 -3.57
C GLU A 20 -2.54 -27.77 -3.23
N THR A 21 -1.62 -27.77 -4.20
CA THR A 21 -0.28 -27.18 -4.06
C THR A 21 -0.35 -25.65 -3.97
N TYR A 22 -1.20 -25.00 -4.76
CA TYR A 22 -1.44 -23.55 -4.67
C TYR A 22 -2.08 -23.16 -3.33
N GLU A 23 -3.07 -23.93 -2.86
CA GLU A 23 -3.74 -23.70 -1.58
C GLU A 23 -2.82 -23.91 -0.38
N SER A 24 -2.00 -24.97 -0.40
CA SER A 24 -1.00 -25.22 0.65
C SER A 24 0.12 -24.19 0.66
N THR A 25 0.49 -23.63 -0.49
CA THR A 25 1.51 -22.56 -0.57
C THR A 25 0.98 -21.21 -0.06
N GLN A 26 -0.31 -20.89 -0.27
CA GLN A 26 -0.92 -19.67 0.29
C GLN A 26 -1.07 -19.68 1.81
N SER A 27 -1.11 -20.87 2.43
CA SER A 27 -1.31 -21.01 3.87
C SER A 27 -0.14 -20.52 4.75
N ASN A 28 1.05 -20.28 4.18
CA ASN A 28 2.27 -19.97 4.95
C ASN A 28 2.81 -18.52 4.83
N SER A 29 2.17 -17.64 4.07
CA SER A 29 2.49 -16.19 4.08
C SER A 29 1.24 -15.38 3.74
N SER A 30 0.32 -15.31 4.70
CA SER A 30 -1.06 -14.82 4.52
C SER A 30 -1.18 -13.30 4.63
N ILE A 31 -0.48 -12.54 3.79
CA ILE A 31 -0.84 -11.13 3.55
C ILE A 31 -1.79 -11.08 2.35
N ASP A 32 -3.03 -10.65 2.59
CA ASP A 32 -4.06 -10.47 1.57
C ASP A 32 -3.55 -9.61 0.40
N PRO A 33 -3.60 -10.06 -0.87
CA PRO A 33 -3.21 -9.27 -2.02
C PRO A 33 -3.91 -7.91 -2.10
N LEU A 34 -5.16 -7.81 -1.62
CA LEU A 34 -5.88 -6.54 -1.56
C LEU A 34 -5.24 -5.57 -0.54
N HIS A 35 -4.73 -6.09 0.58
CA HIS A 35 -4.00 -5.30 1.58
C HIS A 35 -2.74 -4.69 0.96
N ILE A 36 -1.96 -5.48 0.23
CA ILE A 36 -0.73 -5.01 -0.45
C ILE A 36 -1.06 -3.91 -1.46
N ASN A 37 -2.13 -4.09 -2.25
CA ASN A 37 -2.56 -3.10 -3.23
C ASN A 37 -2.98 -1.77 -2.58
N LYS A 38 -3.71 -1.83 -1.46
CA LYS A 38 -4.10 -0.62 -0.70
C LYS A 38 -2.87 0.12 -0.17
N VAL A 39 -1.89 -0.60 0.39
CA VAL A 39 -0.65 0.01 0.89
C VAL A 39 0.11 0.68 -0.26
N ALA A 40 0.30 -0.01 -1.38
CA ALA A 40 1.00 0.53 -2.54
C ALA A 40 0.31 1.77 -3.12
N PHE A 41 -1.02 1.74 -3.22
CA PHE A 41 -1.81 2.88 -3.67
C PHE A 41 -1.58 4.13 -2.81
N VAL A 42 -1.55 3.99 -1.49
CA VAL A 42 -1.34 5.15 -0.60
C VAL A 42 0.07 5.71 -0.72
N GLU A 43 1.10 4.86 -0.85
CA GLU A 43 2.47 5.32 -1.07
C GLU A 43 2.60 6.11 -2.37
N GLU A 44 2.03 5.61 -3.46
CA GLU A 44 2.02 6.28 -4.75
C GLU A 44 1.30 7.63 -4.66
N LEU A 45 0.10 7.66 -4.05
CA LEU A 45 -0.68 8.88 -3.86
C LEU A 45 0.08 9.94 -3.06
N LEU A 46 0.71 9.54 -1.95
CA LEU A 46 1.50 10.44 -1.11
C LEU A 46 2.73 10.94 -1.87
N GLN A 47 3.43 10.10 -2.62
CA GLN A 47 4.58 10.53 -3.42
C GLN A 47 4.16 11.55 -4.50
N MET A 48 3.07 11.26 -5.21
CA MET A 48 2.53 12.16 -6.25
C MET A 48 2.09 13.52 -5.68
N THR A 49 1.70 13.58 -4.41
CA THR A 49 1.21 14.80 -3.77
C THR A 49 2.33 15.58 -3.06
N THR A 50 3.20 14.88 -2.33
CA THR A 50 4.19 15.48 -1.42
C THR A 50 5.42 16.01 -2.14
N VAL A 51 5.85 15.37 -3.24
CA VAL A 51 7.01 15.85 -4.01
C VAL A 51 6.74 17.21 -4.66
N PRO A 52 5.60 17.44 -5.36
CA PRO A 52 5.25 18.77 -5.85
C PRO A 52 5.10 19.80 -4.72
N LEU A 53 4.51 19.42 -3.58
CA LEU A 53 4.36 20.30 -2.42
C LEU A 53 5.72 20.72 -1.86
N LEU A 54 6.66 19.79 -1.73
CA LEU A 54 8.03 20.07 -1.31
C LEU A 54 8.73 21.07 -2.24
N ASN A 55 8.54 20.90 -3.56
CA ASN A 55 9.06 21.83 -4.56
C ASN A 55 8.42 23.22 -4.44
N GLN A 56 7.12 23.31 -4.11
CA GLN A 56 6.45 24.58 -3.85
C GLN A 56 7.01 25.27 -2.60
N TYR A 57 7.26 24.53 -1.52
CA TYR A 57 7.90 25.12 -0.34
C TYR A 57 9.28 25.69 -0.68
N ALA A 58 10.09 24.94 -1.41
CA ALA A 58 11.40 25.41 -1.87
C ALA A 58 11.29 26.66 -2.76
N SER A 59 10.32 26.72 -3.67
CA SER A 59 10.13 27.87 -4.58
C SER A 59 9.64 29.13 -3.87
N HIS A 60 9.04 29.00 -2.68
CA HIS A 60 8.59 30.12 -1.85
C HIS A 60 9.59 30.48 -0.73
N GLY A 61 10.82 29.97 -0.81
CA GLY A 61 11.92 30.36 0.08
C GLY A 61 11.97 29.62 1.42
N ILE A 62 11.22 28.52 1.58
CA ILE A 62 11.36 27.64 2.74
C ILE A 62 12.59 26.74 2.53
N ASP A 63 13.48 26.69 3.52
CA ASP A 63 14.66 25.84 3.48
C ASP A 63 14.30 24.37 3.72
N ILE A 64 14.07 23.63 2.63
CA ILE A 64 13.77 22.20 2.69
C ILE A 64 14.95 21.32 3.14
N LYS A 65 16.16 21.88 3.25
CA LYS A 65 17.34 21.19 3.78
C LYS A 65 17.46 21.35 5.29
N ASP A 66 16.67 22.23 5.90
CA ASP A 66 16.61 22.36 7.34
C ASP A 66 16.09 21.05 7.98
N LYS A 67 16.79 20.62 9.03
CA LYS A 67 16.47 19.34 9.69
C LYS A 67 15.13 19.40 10.42
N ARG A 68 14.75 20.56 10.98
CA ARG A 68 13.47 20.69 11.68
C ARG A 68 12.33 20.62 10.68
N PHE A 69 12.44 21.36 9.58
CA PHE A 69 11.49 21.26 8.47
C PHE A 69 11.33 19.82 7.97
N GLN A 70 12.42 19.08 7.76
CA GLN A 70 12.35 17.69 7.30
C GLN A 70 11.61 16.77 8.28
N VAL A 71 11.83 16.95 9.58
CA VAL A 71 11.14 16.19 10.63
C VAL A 71 9.67 16.53 10.64
N ASP A 72 9.32 17.81 10.64
CA ASP A 72 7.94 18.29 10.70
C ASP A 72 7.17 17.89 9.42
N PHE A 73 7.81 18.01 8.26
CA PHE A 73 7.21 17.62 6.99
C PHE A 73 7.00 16.11 6.90
N ARG A 74 7.95 15.30 7.38
CA ARG A 74 7.77 13.84 7.47
C ARG A 74 6.62 13.47 8.39
N TYR A 75 6.50 14.15 9.54
CA TYR A 75 5.38 13.95 10.45
C TYR A 75 4.04 14.31 9.78
N ALA A 76 3.96 15.42 9.04
CA ALA A 76 2.76 15.77 8.28
C ALA A 76 2.39 14.71 7.22
N ILE A 77 3.38 14.10 6.56
CA ILE A 77 3.16 12.98 5.64
C ILE A 77 2.61 11.75 6.38
N ASP A 78 3.16 11.41 7.54
CA ASP A 78 2.67 10.31 8.36
C ASP A 78 1.23 10.55 8.86
N CYS A 79 0.87 11.81 9.18
CA CYS A 79 -0.52 12.23 9.46
C CYS A 79 -1.46 11.97 8.29
N MET A 80 -1.08 12.41 7.08
CA MET A 80 -1.88 12.16 5.87
C MET A 80 -2.01 10.66 5.61
N LYS A 81 -0.92 9.91 5.72
CA LYS A 81 -0.91 8.45 5.56
C LYS A 81 -1.85 7.76 6.53
N SER A 82 -1.78 8.12 7.81
CA SER A 82 -2.64 7.57 8.87
C SER A 82 -4.12 7.85 8.61
N ALA A 83 -4.45 9.06 8.17
CA ALA A 83 -5.83 9.43 7.85
C ALA A 83 -6.38 8.59 6.67
N ILE A 84 -5.59 8.40 5.61
CA ILE A 84 -5.99 7.60 4.46
C ILE A 84 -6.08 6.11 4.83
N TYR A 85 -5.12 5.60 5.60
CA TYR A 85 -5.13 4.23 6.10
C TYR A 85 -6.44 3.92 6.85
N ARG A 86 -6.92 4.85 7.69
CA ARG A 86 -8.22 4.73 8.39
C ARG A 86 -9.37 4.44 7.43
N GLN A 87 -9.45 5.19 6.33
CA GLN A 87 -10.52 5.06 5.34
C GLN A 87 -10.45 3.75 4.55
N LEU A 88 -9.26 3.17 4.45
CA LEU A 88 -9.02 1.90 3.75
C LEU A 88 -9.11 0.68 4.67
N GLY A 89 -9.35 0.88 5.97
CA GLY A 89 -9.32 -0.18 6.99
C GLY A 89 -7.91 -0.72 7.25
N LEU A 90 -6.88 0.10 7.02
CA LEU A 90 -5.49 -0.18 7.35
C LEU A 90 -5.13 0.50 8.67
N GLN A 91 -4.20 -0.08 9.43
CA GLN A 91 -3.68 0.53 10.66
C GLN A 91 -2.35 1.25 10.41
N HIS A 92 -2.21 2.42 11.03
CA HIS A 92 -0.95 3.17 11.04
C HIS A 92 -0.49 3.41 12.49
N PRO A 93 0.82 3.37 12.80
CA PRO A 93 1.29 3.53 14.18
C PRO A 93 0.91 4.84 14.87
N ILE A 94 0.76 5.93 14.10
CA ILE A 94 0.38 7.24 14.68
C ILE A 94 -1.15 7.41 14.83
N GLN A 95 -1.94 6.40 14.44
CA GLN A 95 -3.39 6.46 14.49
C GLN A 95 -3.89 6.71 15.91
N ASP A 96 -3.31 6.01 16.88
CA ASP A 96 -3.62 6.18 18.30
C ASP A 96 -3.40 7.64 18.74
N VAL A 97 -2.26 8.23 18.35
CA VAL A 97 -1.93 9.63 18.66
C VAL A 97 -2.95 10.60 18.06
N MET A 98 -3.41 10.34 16.83
CA MET A 98 -4.42 11.15 16.16
C MET A 98 -5.79 11.01 16.83
N ASP A 99 -6.14 9.82 17.31
CA ASP A 99 -7.41 9.55 18.00
C ASP A 99 -7.48 10.23 19.38
N TYR A 100 -6.33 10.47 20.04
CA TYR A 100 -6.28 11.27 21.28
C TYR A 100 -6.58 12.76 21.09
N ILE A 101 -6.51 13.28 19.85
CA ILE A 101 -6.74 14.70 19.57
C ILE A 101 -8.24 14.98 19.38
N ASP A 102 -9.01 13.99 18.88
CA ASP A 102 -10.47 14.06 18.70
C ASP A 102 -11.22 13.70 20.00
N ILE A 103 -10.91 14.38 21.10
CA ILE A 103 -11.81 14.40 22.26
C ILE A 103 -12.93 15.37 21.90
N GLU A 104 -14.04 14.85 21.37
CA GLU A 104 -15.32 15.59 21.36
C GLU A 104 -15.65 15.99 22.82
N ASP A 105 -15.75 17.30 23.07
CA ASP A 105 -16.57 17.87 24.14
C ASP A 105 -18.05 17.92 23.70
#